data_AF-A0A1F5J5S1-F1
#
_entry.id   AF-A0A1F5J5S1-F1
#
_cell.length_a   1.000
_cell.length_b   1.000
_cell.length_c   1.000
_cell.angle_alpha   90.00
_cell.angle_beta   90.00
_cell.angle_gamma   90.00
#
_symmetry.space_group_name_H-M   'P 1'
#
loop_
_entity.id
_entity.type
_entity.pdbx_description
1 polymer ?
#
loop_
_entity_poly.entity_id
_entity_poly.type
_entity_poly.pdbx_seq_one_letter_code
_entity_poly.pdbx_strand_id
1 'polypeptide(L)'
;MRSEGGFTLIEIMVVLLIIAGLAYIVGTNVIGRFGEAKKEETKIQIKNLESALKLFKLDNGFYPETQQGLIALIQQPTSGREPCCYAKDGYLDGDQVPKDGWKSEFIYIGPDQTGDGTYEIISIGEDAVQQSEDDISSRTIQ
;
A
#
# COMPACT_ATOMS: atom_id res chain seq x y z
N MET A 1 60.66 28.78 2.17
CA MET A 1 59.43 29.27 2.83
C MET A 1 58.32 29.18 1.81
N ARG A 2 57.35 28.25 1.97
CA ARG A 2 56.19 28.16 1.08
C ARG A 2 55.18 29.21 1.54
N SER A 3 54.80 30.14 0.67
CA SER A 3 53.68 31.04 0.94
C SER A 3 52.39 30.25 0.83
N GLU A 4 51.75 30.01 1.98
CA GLU A 4 50.36 29.62 2.04
C GLU A 4 49.52 30.84 1.64
N GLY A 5 49.01 30.84 0.40
CA GLY A 5 48.08 31.86 -0.06
C GLY A 5 46.75 31.69 0.67
N GLY A 6 46.38 32.67 1.50
CA GLY A 6 45.06 32.72 2.13
C GLY A 6 43.97 33.01 1.10
N PHE A 7 42.79 32.43 1.30
CA PHE A 7 41.60 32.68 0.49
C PHE A 7 41.19 34.15 0.52
N THR A 8 40.72 34.67 -0.61
CA THR A 8 40.21 36.05 -0.70
C THR A 8 38.75 36.12 -0.24
N LEU A 9 38.32 37.26 0.31
CA LEU A 9 36.92 37.46 0.71
C LEU A 9 35.95 37.31 -0.47
N ILE A 10 36.36 37.75 -1.67
CA ILE A 10 35.55 37.66 -2.89
C ILE A 10 35.30 36.19 -3.26
N GLU A 11 36.29 35.33 -3.10
CA GLU A 11 36.17 33.89 -3.41
C GLU A 11 35.13 33.21 -2.51
N ILE A 12 35.11 33.55 -1.22
CA ILE A 12 34.09 33.05 -0.29
C ILE A 12 32.70 33.61 -0.65
N MET A 13 32.60 34.87 -1.07
CA MET A 13 31.32 35.47 -1.48
C MET A 13 30.72 34.77 -2.71
N VAL A 14 31.53 34.48 -3.73
CA VAL A 14 31.06 33.80 -4.95
C VAL A 14 30.57 32.39 -4.61
N VAL A 15 31.30 31.65 -3.76
CA VAL A 15 30.89 30.31 -3.31
C VAL A 15 29.56 30.35 -2.56
N LEU A 16 29.37 31.31 -1.65
CA LEU A 16 28.11 31.47 -0.92
C LEU A 16 26.93 31.81 -1.83
N LEU A 17 27.16 32.63 -2.87
CA LEU A 17 26.13 32.99 -3.85
C LEU A 17 25.70 31.78 -4.69
N ILE A 18 26.66 30.94 -5.11
CA ILE A 18 26.38 29.70 -5.82
C ILE A 18 25.61 28.72 -4.92
N ILE A 19 26.02 28.54 -3.65
CA ILE A 19 25.32 27.66 -2.70
C ILE A 19 23.89 28.15 -2.44
N ALA A 20 23.70 29.46 -2.23
CA ALA A 20 22.37 30.04 -2.05
C ALA A 20 21.46 29.85 -3.29
N GLY A 21 22.03 30.00 -4.49
CA GLY A 21 21.31 29.76 -5.75
C GLY A 21 20.95 28.28 -5.96
N LEU A 22 21.84 27.35 -5.63
CA LEU A 22 21.57 25.91 -5.73
C LEU A 22 20.51 25.47 -4.71
N ALA A 23 20.58 25.97 -3.47
CA ALA A 23 19.59 25.68 -2.44
C ALA A 23 18.17 26.12 -2.85
N TYR A 24 18.04 27.24 -3.57
CA TYR A 24 16.76 27.71 -4.11
C TYR A 24 16.15 26.74 -5.14
N ILE A 25 16.97 26.11 -5.99
CA ILE A 25 16.50 25.23 -7.09
C ILE A 25 16.10 23.84 -6.57
N VAL A 26 16.80 23.32 -5.55
CA VAL A 26 16.63 21.93 -5.08
C VAL A 26 15.39 21.75 -4.19
N GLY A 27 14.80 22.83 -3.68
CA GLY A 27 13.88 22.80 -2.53
C GLY A 27 12.51 22.13 -2.69
N THR A 28 12.02 21.76 -3.89
CA THR A 28 10.56 21.57 -4.04
C THR A 28 10.04 20.29 -4.73
N ASN A 29 10.87 19.38 -5.24
CA ASN A 29 10.36 18.33 -6.15
C ASN A 29 10.23 16.90 -5.61
N VAL A 30 10.46 16.66 -4.31
CA VAL A 30 10.57 15.28 -3.78
C VAL A 30 9.26 14.79 -3.12
N ILE A 31 8.44 15.68 -2.57
CA ILE A 31 7.33 15.31 -1.67
C ILE A 31 6.16 14.63 -2.39
N GLY A 32 5.76 15.10 -3.59
CA GLY A 32 4.60 14.54 -4.31
C GLY A 32 4.80 13.10 -4.80
N ARG A 33 6.03 12.72 -5.18
CA ARG A 33 6.33 11.40 -5.75
C ARG A 33 6.21 10.26 -4.75
N PHE A 34 6.45 10.54 -3.47
CA PHE A 34 6.30 9.53 -2.42
C PHE A 34 4.83 9.15 -2.19
N GLY A 35 3.92 10.12 -2.24
CA GLY A 35 2.49 9.86 -2.11
C GLY A 35 1.94 9.01 -3.28
N GLU A 36 2.32 9.34 -4.51
CA GLU A 36 1.93 8.53 -5.68
C GLU A 36 2.50 7.11 -5.64
N ALA A 37 3.75 6.94 -5.22
CA ALA A 37 4.36 5.61 -5.08
C ALA A 37 3.60 4.73 -4.08
N LYS A 38 3.18 5.29 -2.94
CA LYS A 38 2.36 4.57 -1.95
C LYS A 38 1.00 4.18 -2.51
N LYS A 39 0.33 5.10 -3.23
CA LYS A 39 -0.95 4.81 -3.89
C LYS A 39 -0.81 3.65 -4.88
N GLU A 40 0.25 3.65 -5.67
CA GLU A 40 0.51 2.58 -6.64
C GLU A 40 0.82 1.25 -5.95
N GLU A 41 1.65 1.26 -4.90
CA GLU A 41 1.92 0.08 -4.07
C GLU A 41 0.63 -0.50 -3.49
N THR A 42 -0.24 0.32 -2.91
CA THR A 42 -1.56 -0.10 -2.40
C THR A 42 -2.41 -0.77 -3.48
N LYS A 43 -2.46 -0.19 -4.69
CA LYS A 43 -3.23 -0.78 -5.81
C LYS A 43 -2.67 -2.15 -6.22
N ILE A 44 -1.35 -2.30 -6.26
CA ILE A 44 -0.70 -3.58 -6.55
C ILE A 44 -1.07 -4.61 -5.49
N GLN A 45 -1.02 -4.23 -4.21
CA GLN A 45 -1.39 -5.15 -3.13
C GLN A 45 -2.86 -5.55 -3.18
N ILE A 46 -3.77 -4.63 -3.49
CA ILE A 46 -5.18 -4.96 -3.71
C ILE A 46 -5.31 -5.99 -4.83
N LYS A 47 -4.65 -5.80 -5.98
CA LYS A 47 -4.70 -6.77 -7.09
C LYS A 47 -4.15 -8.15 -6.72
N ASN A 48 -3.12 -8.21 -5.88
CA ASN A 48 -2.60 -9.48 -5.35
C ASN A 48 -3.64 -10.17 -4.46
N LEU A 49 -4.26 -9.43 -3.54
CA LEU A 49 -5.34 -9.93 -2.69
C LEU A 49 -6.56 -10.40 -3.51
N GLU A 50 -6.95 -9.66 -4.55
CA GLU A 50 -8.02 -10.07 -5.45
C GLU A 50 -7.71 -11.39 -6.16
N SER A 51 -6.46 -11.56 -6.58
CA SER A 51 -6.02 -12.80 -7.24
C SER A 51 -6.09 -13.98 -6.27
N ALA A 52 -5.64 -13.79 -5.03
CA ALA A 52 -5.75 -14.79 -3.97
C ALA A 52 -7.22 -15.14 -3.63
N LEU A 53 -8.10 -14.14 -3.54
CA LEU A 53 -9.54 -14.35 -3.32
C LEU A 53 -10.19 -15.11 -4.47
N LYS A 54 -9.81 -14.83 -5.72
CA LYS A 54 -10.29 -15.56 -6.90
C LYS A 54 -9.87 -17.03 -6.85
N LEU A 55 -8.64 -17.32 -6.44
CA LEU A 55 -8.16 -18.69 -6.23
C LEU A 55 -8.92 -19.38 -5.08
N PHE A 56 -9.10 -18.71 -3.95
CA PHE A 56 -9.90 -19.23 -2.85
C PHE A 56 -11.31 -19.61 -3.32
N LYS A 57 -11.97 -18.74 -4.09
CA LYS A 57 -13.29 -19.03 -4.65
C LYS A 57 -13.26 -20.13 -5.70
N LEU A 58 -12.21 -20.24 -6.49
CA LEU A 58 -12.06 -21.31 -7.49
C LEU A 58 -12.06 -22.68 -6.80
N ASP A 59 -11.30 -22.81 -5.71
CA ASP A 59 -11.15 -24.08 -5.01
C ASP A 59 -12.36 -24.41 -4.12
N ASN A 60 -12.94 -23.41 -3.45
CA ASN A 60 -13.98 -23.63 -2.44
C ASN A 60 -15.39 -23.29 -2.91
N GLY A 61 -15.53 -22.57 -4.03
CA GLY A 61 -16.80 -22.15 -4.62
C GLY A 61 -17.42 -20.88 -4.01
N PHE A 62 -16.80 -20.26 -3.01
CA PHE A 62 -17.28 -19.04 -2.35
C PHE A 62 -16.11 -18.16 -1.92
N TYR A 63 -16.35 -16.85 -1.73
CA TYR A 63 -15.38 -15.96 -1.08
C TYR A 63 -15.49 -16.07 0.45
N PRO A 64 -14.40 -15.81 1.21
CA PRO A 64 -14.46 -15.77 2.67
C PRO A 64 -15.54 -14.81 3.18
N GLU A 65 -16.14 -15.11 4.32
CA GLU A 65 -17.07 -14.20 4.99
C GLU A 65 -16.32 -13.02 5.62
N THR A 66 -17.01 -11.91 5.88
CA THR A 66 -16.39 -10.72 6.47
C THR A 66 -15.73 -11.01 7.83
N GLN A 67 -16.33 -11.89 8.63
CA GLN A 67 -15.73 -12.33 9.92
C GLN A 67 -14.48 -13.18 9.74
N GLN A 68 -14.38 -13.93 8.63
CA GLN A 68 -13.19 -14.70 8.30
C GLN A 68 -12.08 -13.78 7.76
N GLY A 69 -12.44 -12.69 7.08
CA GLY A 69 -11.51 -11.66 6.65
C GLY A 69 -10.44 -12.14 5.66
N LEU A 70 -9.39 -11.34 5.49
CA LEU A 70 -8.25 -11.69 4.64
C LEU A 70 -7.34 -12.76 5.26
N ILE A 71 -7.48 -13.04 6.57
CA ILE A 71 -6.70 -14.09 7.24
C ILE A 71 -7.06 -15.48 6.68
N ALA A 72 -8.27 -15.64 6.13
CA ALA A 72 -8.69 -16.85 5.42
C ALA A 72 -7.79 -17.18 4.21
N LEU A 73 -7.06 -16.20 3.68
CA LEU A 73 -6.14 -16.41 2.56
C LEU A 73 -4.81 -17.04 2.98
N ILE A 74 -4.45 -17.01 4.27
CA ILE A 74 -3.20 -17.61 4.78
C ILE A 74 -3.44 -18.80 5.70
N GLN A 75 -4.59 -18.82 6.39
CA GLN A 75 -4.96 -19.88 7.30
C GLN A 75 -6.38 -20.36 7.00
N GLN A 76 -6.57 -21.68 7.05
CA GLN A 76 -7.89 -22.26 6.89
C GLN A 76 -8.84 -21.74 7.98
N PRO A 77 -9.94 -21.06 7.61
CA PRO A 77 -10.91 -20.59 8.59
C PRO A 77 -11.66 -21.77 9.22
N THR A 78 -11.78 -21.74 10.54
CA THR A 78 -12.52 -22.73 11.36
C THR A 78 -13.86 -22.19 11.88
N SER A 79 -14.22 -20.98 11.47
CA SER A 79 -15.46 -20.30 11.86
C SER A 79 -16.27 -19.94 10.61
N GLY A 80 -17.59 -19.91 10.73
CA GLY A 80 -18.48 -19.69 9.60
C GLY A 80 -18.48 -20.86 8.63
N ARG A 81 -18.49 -20.57 7.32
CA ARG A 81 -18.45 -21.61 6.29
C ARG A 81 -17.03 -22.16 6.10
N GLU A 82 -16.83 -23.42 6.49
CA GLU A 82 -15.55 -24.11 6.32
C GLU A 82 -15.28 -24.46 4.83
N PRO A 83 -14.07 -24.17 4.32
CA PRO A 83 -13.66 -24.54 2.96
C PRO A 83 -13.36 -26.05 2.87
N CYS A 84 -13.95 -26.72 1.88
CA CYS A 84 -13.78 -28.15 1.66
C CYS A 84 -12.47 -28.52 0.95
N CYS A 85 -11.94 -27.61 0.12
CA CYS A 85 -10.78 -27.83 -0.74
C CYS A 85 -9.71 -26.77 -0.49
N TYR A 86 -9.42 -26.48 0.78
CA TYR A 86 -8.44 -25.46 1.15
C TYR A 86 -7.02 -25.86 0.68
N ALA A 87 -6.33 -24.95 -0.02
CA ALA A 87 -4.93 -25.13 -0.40
C ALA A 87 -4.03 -25.24 0.84
N LYS A 88 -3.17 -26.28 0.89
CA LYS A 88 -2.33 -26.55 2.08
C LYS A 88 -1.40 -25.40 2.45
N ASP A 89 -0.94 -24.65 1.45
CA ASP A 89 0.00 -23.55 1.60
C ASP A 89 -0.71 -22.18 1.65
N GLY A 90 -2.05 -22.15 1.66
CA GLY A 90 -2.84 -20.93 1.55
C GLY A 90 -2.91 -20.38 0.11
N TYR A 91 -3.33 -19.13 -0.02
CA TYR A 91 -3.56 -18.43 -1.29
C TYR A 91 -2.72 -17.16 -1.46
N LEU A 92 -1.95 -16.78 -0.44
CA LEU A 92 -1.01 -15.65 -0.49
C LEU A 92 0.42 -16.15 -0.29
N ASP A 93 1.34 -15.53 -1.02
CA ASP A 93 2.77 -15.74 -0.80
C ASP A 93 3.20 -15.07 0.51
N GLY A 94 3.35 -15.86 1.56
CA GLY A 94 3.85 -15.44 2.87
C GLY A 94 2.89 -15.69 4.04
N ASP A 95 3.38 -15.51 5.26
CA ASP A 95 2.64 -15.84 6.49
C ASP A 95 1.78 -14.68 7.03
N GLN A 96 1.67 -13.57 6.28
CA GLN A 96 0.98 -12.37 6.73
C GLN A 96 0.22 -11.71 5.59
N VAL A 97 -0.94 -11.14 5.92
CA VAL A 97 -1.68 -10.29 4.99
C VAL A 97 -0.85 -9.02 4.72
N PRO A 98 -0.58 -8.67 3.47
CA PRO A 98 0.15 -7.44 3.14
C PRO A 98 -0.61 -6.21 3.63
N LYS A 99 0.14 -5.17 3.98
CA LYS A 99 -0.39 -3.87 4.37
C LYS A 99 -0.41 -2.93 3.18
N ASP A 100 -1.15 -1.83 3.30
CA ASP A 100 -1.13 -0.77 2.29
C ASP A 100 0.19 0.03 2.30
N GLY A 101 0.36 0.97 1.37
CA GLY A 101 1.53 1.85 1.26
C GLY A 101 1.74 2.80 2.46
N TRP A 102 0.77 2.90 3.37
CA TRP A 102 0.87 3.65 4.62
C TRP A 102 1.01 2.73 5.85
N LYS A 103 1.13 1.43 5.63
CA LYS A 103 1.26 0.37 6.66
C LYS A 103 -0.01 0.18 7.49
N SER A 104 -1.16 0.59 6.96
CA SER A 104 -2.48 0.28 7.50
C SER A 104 -2.97 -1.07 6.99
N GLU A 105 -3.87 -1.69 7.76
CA GLU A 105 -4.50 -2.95 7.36
C GLU A 105 -5.62 -2.70 6.36
N PHE A 106 -5.78 -3.62 5.41
CA PHE A 106 -6.91 -3.58 4.50
C PHE A 106 -8.20 -3.98 5.20
N ILE A 107 -9.26 -3.25 4.92
CA ILE A 107 -10.62 -3.60 5.32
C ILE A 107 -11.19 -4.52 4.25
N TYR A 108 -11.66 -5.68 4.67
CA TYR A 108 -12.35 -6.63 3.81
C TYR A 108 -13.82 -6.65 4.14
N ILE A 109 -14.65 -6.49 3.11
CA ILE A 109 -16.10 -6.65 3.18
C ILE A 109 -16.45 -7.83 2.29
N GLY A 110 -16.88 -8.91 2.91
CA GLY A 110 -17.24 -10.16 2.25
C GLY A 110 -18.66 -10.14 1.67
N PRO A 111 -19.03 -11.21 0.95
CA PRO A 111 -20.32 -11.34 0.27
C PRO A 111 -21.53 -11.33 1.22
N ASP A 112 -21.31 -11.65 2.49
CA ASP A 112 -22.31 -11.60 3.56
C ASP A 112 -22.78 -10.17 3.85
N GLN A 113 -21.91 -9.17 3.67
CA GLN A 113 -22.22 -7.76 3.92
C GLN A 113 -22.50 -6.97 2.65
N THR A 114 -21.94 -7.34 1.51
CA THR A 114 -22.22 -6.66 0.24
C THR A 114 -23.59 -7.02 -0.35
N GLY A 115 -24.11 -8.22 -0.06
CA GLY A 115 -25.44 -8.68 -0.48
C GLY A 115 -25.58 -9.10 -1.95
N ASP A 116 -24.57 -8.83 -2.78
CA ASP A 116 -24.52 -9.17 -4.21
C ASP A 116 -23.62 -10.39 -4.52
N GLY A 117 -23.06 -11.02 -3.48
CA GLY A 117 -22.13 -12.14 -3.62
C GLY A 117 -20.73 -11.73 -4.10
N THR A 118 -20.42 -10.43 -4.11
CA THR A 118 -19.08 -9.90 -4.39
C THR A 118 -18.29 -9.69 -3.10
N TYR A 119 -17.11 -9.08 -3.21
CA TYR A 119 -16.34 -8.62 -2.07
C TYR A 119 -15.83 -7.22 -2.36
N GLU A 120 -15.38 -6.54 -1.32
CA GLU A 120 -14.70 -5.25 -1.43
C GLU A 120 -13.47 -5.22 -0.53
N ILE A 121 -12.36 -4.70 -1.05
CA ILE A 121 -11.13 -4.46 -0.29
C ILE A 121 -10.90 -2.95 -0.27
N ILE A 122 -10.74 -2.37 0.92
CA ILE A 122 -10.60 -0.93 1.11
C ILE A 122 -9.31 -0.65 1.88
N SER A 123 -8.53 0.30 1.39
CA SER A 123 -7.42 0.95 2.10
C SER A 123 -7.85 2.34 2.53
N ILE A 124 -7.68 2.67 3.81
CA ILE A 124 -8.04 3.97 4.42
C ILE A 124 -7.06 5.11 4.12
N GLY A 125 -6.08 4.87 3.25
CA GLY A 125 -5.21 5.92 2.74
C GLY A 125 -4.23 6.49 3.77
N GLU A 126 -3.86 7.76 3.56
CA GLU A 126 -2.90 8.48 4.39
C GLU A 126 -3.54 9.02 5.66
N ASP A 127 -4.80 9.44 5.59
CA ASP A 127 -5.50 10.09 6.69
C ASP A 127 -5.96 9.09 7.76
N ALA A 128 -6.01 7.80 7.42
CA ALA A 128 -6.51 6.72 8.25
C ALA A 128 -7.96 6.91 8.71
N VAL A 129 -8.76 7.60 7.92
CA VAL A 129 -10.17 7.87 8.15
C VAL A 129 -10.99 7.12 7.11
N GLN A 130 -11.92 6.27 7.57
CA GLN A 130 -12.83 5.60 6.64
C GLN A 130 -13.77 6.58 5.96
N GLN A 131 -14.12 6.28 4.70
CA GLN A 131 -15.04 7.05 3.87
C GLN A 131 -14.54 8.47 3.57
N SER A 132 -13.21 8.62 3.46
CA SER A 132 -12.55 9.83 3.01
C SER A 132 -12.29 9.79 1.49
N GLU A 133 -11.79 10.90 0.94
CA GLU A 133 -11.47 11.02 -0.49
C GLU A 133 -10.18 10.27 -0.90
N ASP A 134 -9.31 9.92 0.06
CA ASP A 134 -8.09 9.17 -0.19
C ASP A 134 -8.24 7.65 -0.03
N ASP A 135 -9.44 7.17 0.29
CA ASP A 135 -9.79 5.76 0.30
C ASP A 135 -9.55 5.11 -1.08
N ILE A 136 -8.90 3.96 -1.06
CA ILE A 136 -8.63 3.16 -2.26
C ILE A 136 -9.41 1.85 -2.13
N SER A 137 -10.51 1.76 -2.86
CA SER A 137 -11.37 0.56 -2.91
C SER A 137 -11.13 -0.27 -4.18
N SER A 138 -11.15 -1.59 -4.06
CA SER A 138 -11.09 -2.53 -5.19
C SER A 138 -12.17 -2.25 -6.25
N ARG A 139 -13.30 -1.64 -5.86
CA ARG A 139 -14.38 -1.25 -6.80
C ARG A 139 -14.05 -0.01 -7.64
N THR A 140 -13.17 0.86 -7.13
CA THR A 140 -12.84 2.15 -7.77
C THR A 140 -11.56 2.06 -8.62
N ILE A 141 -10.70 1.07 -8.37
CA ILE A 141 -9.40 0.92 -9.05
C ILE A 141 -9.54 0.29 -10.47
N GLN A 142 -10.77 -0.03 -10.89
CA GLN A 142 -11.04 -0.80 -12.11
C GLN A 142 -10.75 -0.03 -13.41
#